data_AF-A0A2G2KB87-F1
#
_entry.id   AF-A0A2G2KB87-F1
#
_cell.length_a   1.000
_cell.length_b   1.000
_cell.length_c   1.000
_cell.angle_alpha   90.00
_cell.angle_beta   90.00
_cell.angle_gamma   90.00
#
_symmetry.space_group_name_H-M   'P 1'
#
loop_
_entity.id
_entity.type
_entity.pdbx_description
1 polymer ?
#
loop_
_entity_poly.entity_id
_entity_poly.type
_entity_poly.pdbx_seq_one_letter_code
_entity_poly.pdbx_strand_id
1 'polypeptide(L)'
;MHLHVLGICGTFMGGLAILARNMGHKVSGSDTNPYPPMSTLLAEHNIEVSPGYRATHLSPRPDLVVVGNALSRGNKEVEAMLEKRLPYTSGPEWLYANILKERKVVAVAGTHGKTTTSAILAHILDQCGLVPGFLIGGVPGNFDVSARLGRGDIFVVEADEYDTAFFDKRSKFVHYRPDVAVLNNLEFDHADIFNSIEDIERQFHHLIRMVPPDGLIITNGDSPGLQHTLSAGYWTPIERFSCDAQSNCEWHLVHDGGHEQFQIMYRGEEHGTVNWHLVGAHNQANALAAIAAAHALGIPGASACAALASFKLPERRLELVIQTPDGVQLYDDFAHHPTAIRATLDALRIRAGRNRLIAIIEPRSNTMKQGHPLTALGHAIEAADIAVILRVPQLGWDPGSLAPHAEHTTLQICDEVSDITGTVMDQILPNDTIVTMSNGSFGGLRTQLLNRLRNRAEA
;
A
#
# COMPACT_ATOMS: atom_id res chain seq x y z
N MET A 1 -23.17 -19.45 8.44
CA MET A 1 -23.72 -18.72 7.28
C MET A 1 -22.91 -19.02 6.03
N HIS A 2 -23.54 -19.02 4.87
CA HIS A 2 -22.96 -19.03 3.54
C HIS A 2 -22.84 -17.60 3.02
N LEU A 3 -21.61 -17.11 2.92
CA LEU A 3 -21.27 -15.83 2.32
C LEU A 3 -20.89 -16.04 0.84
N HIS A 4 -21.45 -15.20 -0.03
CA HIS A 4 -21.02 -15.13 -1.42
C HIS A 4 -20.37 -13.77 -1.69
N VAL A 5 -19.10 -13.75 -2.09
CA VAL A 5 -18.30 -12.53 -2.25
C VAL A 5 -18.16 -12.17 -3.73
N LEU A 6 -18.64 -10.99 -4.13
CA LEU A 6 -18.48 -10.49 -5.50
C LEU A 6 -17.22 -9.64 -5.61
N GLY A 7 -16.36 -9.95 -6.58
CA GLY A 7 -15.03 -9.35 -6.71
C GLY A 7 -14.02 -9.95 -5.73
N ILE A 8 -14.13 -11.26 -5.48
CA ILE A 8 -13.39 -11.96 -4.42
C ILE A 8 -11.86 -11.95 -4.62
N CYS A 9 -11.37 -11.72 -5.85
CA CYS A 9 -9.93 -11.72 -6.12
C CYS A 9 -9.25 -10.36 -5.85
N GLY A 10 -9.99 -9.31 -5.48
CA GLY A 10 -9.39 -8.06 -5.02
C GLY A 10 -8.72 -8.26 -3.65
N THR A 11 -7.57 -7.62 -3.38
CA THR A 11 -6.76 -7.93 -2.18
C THR A 11 -7.54 -7.78 -0.86
N PHE A 12 -8.32 -6.70 -0.73
CA PHE A 12 -9.20 -6.50 0.44
C PHE A 12 -10.28 -7.59 0.53
N MET A 13 -10.94 -7.91 -0.59
CA MET A 13 -12.05 -8.86 -0.62
C MET A 13 -11.58 -10.31 -0.39
N GLY A 14 -10.42 -10.67 -0.93
CA GLY A 14 -9.79 -11.96 -0.71
C GLY A 14 -9.36 -12.14 0.75
N GLY A 15 -8.72 -11.12 1.33
CA GLY A 15 -8.41 -11.09 2.76
C GLY A 15 -9.65 -11.21 3.65
N LEU A 16 -10.72 -10.49 3.33
CA LEU A 16 -12.01 -10.58 4.02
C LEU A 16 -12.62 -11.99 3.92
N ALA A 17 -12.57 -12.59 2.73
CA ALA A 17 -13.05 -13.96 2.50
C ALA A 17 -12.29 -14.98 3.35
N ILE A 18 -10.97 -14.82 3.48
CA ILE A 18 -10.11 -15.65 4.35
C ILE A 18 -10.48 -15.45 5.82
N LEU A 19 -10.67 -14.22 6.28
CA LEU A 19 -11.12 -13.94 7.65
C LEU A 19 -12.47 -14.60 7.94
N ALA A 20 -13.44 -14.44 7.04
CA ALA A 20 -14.75 -15.05 7.19
C ALA A 20 -14.67 -16.59 7.20
N ARG A 21 -13.81 -17.16 6.37
CA ARG A 21 -13.58 -18.61 6.34
C ARG A 21 -12.99 -19.11 7.66
N ASN A 22 -12.03 -18.38 8.22
CA ASN A 22 -11.41 -18.67 9.51
C ASN A 22 -12.38 -18.50 10.69
N MET A 23 -13.41 -17.67 10.56
CA MET A 23 -14.52 -17.57 11.52
C MET A 23 -15.53 -18.74 11.41
N GLY A 24 -15.31 -19.68 10.48
CA GLY A 24 -16.18 -20.85 10.29
C GLY A 24 -17.33 -20.63 9.31
N HIS A 25 -17.37 -19.51 8.57
CA HIS A 25 -18.35 -19.33 7.51
C HIS A 25 -18.07 -20.27 6.32
N LYS A 26 -19.12 -20.66 5.60
CA LYS A 26 -18.98 -21.17 4.24
C LYS A 26 -18.79 -19.96 3.33
N VAL A 27 -17.73 -19.93 2.55
CA VAL A 27 -17.42 -18.80 1.67
C VAL A 27 -17.29 -19.30 0.23
N SER A 28 -17.94 -18.59 -0.67
CA SER A 28 -17.78 -18.72 -2.12
C SER A 28 -17.66 -17.31 -2.71
N GLY A 29 -17.23 -17.17 -3.96
CA GLY A 29 -17.29 -15.89 -4.63
C GLY A 29 -17.10 -15.97 -6.13
N SER A 30 -17.21 -14.81 -6.78
CA SER A 30 -17.11 -14.66 -8.22
C SER A 30 -16.14 -13.53 -8.57
N ASP A 31 -15.35 -13.72 -9.62
CA ASP A 31 -14.47 -12.68 -10.18
C ASP A 31 -14.28 -12.87 -11.70
N THR A 32 -13.95 -11.82 -12.45
CA THR A 32 -13.84 -11.83 -13.91
C THR A 32 -12.81 -12.87 -14.38
N ASN A 33 -11.64 -12.89 -13.76
CA ASN A 33 -10.57 -13.81 -14.10
C ASN A 33 -9.80 -14.16 -12.82
N PRO A 34 -10.10 -15.29 -12.15
CA PRO A 34 -9.34 -15.72 -10.98
C PRO A 34 -7.96 -16.24 -11.41
N TYR A 35 -6.89 -15.52 -11.05
CA TYR A 35 -5.50 -15.91 -11.36
C TYR A 35 -4.59 -15.83 -10.10
N PRO A 36 -3.47 -16.58 -10.07
CA PRO A 36 -2.50 -16.50 -8.98
C PRO A 36 -1.89 -15.10 -8.85
N PRO A 37 -1.56 -14.63 -7.63
CA PRO A 37 -1.48 -15.41 -6.40
C PRO A 37 -2.83 -15.56 -5.67
N MET A 38 -3.80 -14.68 -5.93
CA MET A 38 -5.02 -14.63 -5.13
C MET A 38 -5.89 -15.88 -5.27
N SER A 39 -6.03 -16.43 -6.48
CA SER A 39 -6.81 -17.65 -6.67
C SER A 39 -6.21 -18.86 -5.94
N THR A 40 -4.88 -18.98 -5.92
CA THR A 40 -4.17 -20.02 -5.17
C THR A 40 -4.40 -19.87 -3.67
N LEU A 41 -4.25 -18.64 -3.15
CA LEU A 41 -4.45 -18.36 -1.73
C LEU A 41 -5.88 -18.67 -1.25
N LEU A 42 -6.89 -18.33 -2.05
CA LEU A 42 -8.30 -18.65 -1.76
C LEU A 42 -8.55 -20.16 -1.78
N ALA A 43 -7.95 -20.89 -2.73
CA ALA A 43 -8.07 -22.34 -2.83
C ALA A 43 -7.42 -23.05 -1.62
N GLU A 44 -6.26 -22.59 -1.16
CA GLU A 44 -5.59 -23.10 0.06
C GLU A 44 -6.48 -22.97 1.31
N HIS A 45 -7.36 -21.96 1.34
CA HIS A 45 -8.34 -21.77 2.40
C HIS A 45 -9.69 -22.48 2.15
N ASN A 46 -9.77 -23.33 1.12
CA ASN A 46 -10.98 -24.05 0.70
C ASN A 46 -12.15 -23.10 0.40
N ILE A 47 -11.87 -22.01 -0.32
CA ILE A 47 -12.86 -21.03 -0.77
C ILE A 47 -13.10 -21.26 -2.26
N GLU A 48 -14.36 -21.48 -2.64
CA GLU A 48 -14.75 -21.71 -4.03
C GLU A 48 -14.84 -20.39 -4.80
N VAL A 49 -14.11 -20.28 -5.91
CA VAL A 49 -14.11 -19.10 -6.78
C VAL A 49 -14.67 -19.46 -8.15
N SER A 50 -15.76 -18.80 -8.53
CA SER A 50 -16.43 -18.98 -9.82
C SER A 50 -15.92 -17.94 -10.83
N PRO A 51 -15.47 -18.37 -12.03
CA PRO A 51 -15.00 -17.45 -13.05
C PRO A 51 -16.15 -16.72 -13.76
N GLY A 52 -16.02 -15.41 -13.88
CA GLY A 52 -17.02 -14.50 -14.43
C GLY A 52 -18.21 -14.28 -13.50
N TYR A 53 -19.12 -13.41 -13.91
CA TYR A 53 -20.32 -13.06 -13.14
C TYR A 53 -21.57 -13.66 -13.76
N ARG A 54 -22.23 -14.58 -13.04
CA ARG A 54 -23.41 -15.31 -13.54
C ARG A 54 -24.46 -15.48 -12.45
N ALA A 55 -25.73 -15.32 -12.81
CA ALA A 55 -26.85 -15.51 -11.89
C ALA A 55 -26.92 -16.91 -11.24
N THR A 56 -26.32 -17.92 -11.89
CA THR A 56 -26.23 -19.31 -11.41
C THR A 56 -25.26 -19.50 -10.26
N HIS A 57 -24.28 -18.61 -10.07
CA HIS A 57 -23.32 -18.68 -8.96
C HIS A 57 -23.98 -18.38 -7.60
N LEU A 58 -25.13 -17.70 -7.60
CA LEU A 58 -25.98 -17.46 -6.43
C LEU A 58 -26.89 -18.65 -6.08
N SER A 59 -26.56 -19.85 -6.58
CA SER A 59 -27.24 -21.11 -6.31
C SER A 59 -26.21 -22.14 -5.79
N PRO A 60 -26.35 -22.67 -4.57
CA PRO A 60 -27.44 -22.46 -3.62
C PRO A 60 -27.52 -21.01 -3.14
N ARG A 61 -28.71 -20.59 -2.71
CA ARG A 61 -28.97 -19.22 -2.23
C ARG A 61 -28.04 -18.90 -1.05
N PRO A 62 -27.17 -17.89 -1.15
CA PRO A 62 -26.34 -17.48 -0.01
C PRO A 62 -27.18 -16.79 1.07
N ASP A 63 -26.70 -16.84 2.31
CA ASP A 63 -27.30 -16.13 3.44
C ASP A 63 -27.04 -14.62 3.33
N LEU A 64 -25.88 -14.23 2.79
CA LEU A 64 -25.48 -12.84 2.58
C LEU A 64 -24.53 -12.73 1.40
N VAL A 65 -24.73 -11.72 0.56
CA VAL A 65 -23.80 -11.35 -0.51
C VAL A 65 -22.93 -10.16 -0.06
N VAL A 66 -21.62 -10.30 -0.15
CA VAL A 66 -20.66 -9.23 0.16
C VAL A 66 -20.14 -8.65 -1.15
N VAL A 67 -20.39 -7.38 -1.40
CA VAL A 67 -20.11 -6.73 -2.69
C VAL A 67 -18.83 -5.90 -2.59
N GLY A 68 -17.86 -6.20 -3.45
CA GLY A 68 -16.65 -5.40 -3.61
C GLY A 68 -16.88 -4.11 -4.43
N ASN A 69 -15.94 -3.17 -4.34
CA ASN A 69 -16.08 -1.85 -4.95
C ASN A 69 -15.93 -1.84 -6.48
N ALA A 70 -15.24 -2.83 -7.06
CA ALA A 70 -15.07 -2.96 -8.51
C ALA A 70 -16.38 -3.28 -9.28
N LEU A 71 -17.49 -3.55 -8.57
CA LEU A 71 -18.75 -3.96 -9.16
C LEU A 71 -19.66 -2.75 -9.40
N SER A 72 -20.56 -2.85 -10.38
CA SER A 72 -21.52 -1.78 -10.75
C SER A 72 -22.84 -2.37 -11.27
N ARG A 73 -23.88 -1.54 -11.37
CA ARG A 73 -25.14 -1.91 -12.02
C ARG A 73 -24.89 -2.36 -13.47
N GLY A 74 -25.70 -3.30 -13.94
CA GLY A 74 -25.52 -3.98 -15.23
C GLY A 74 -24.63 -5.23 -15.16
N ASN A 75 -23.90 -5.45 -14.05
CA ASN A 75 -23.24 -6.72 -13.81
C ASN A 75 -24.29 -7.83 -13.58
N LYS A 76 -24.21 -8.92 -14.33
CA LYS A 76 -25.23 -10.00 -14.35
C LYS A 76 -25.51 -10.62 -12.98
N GLU A 77 -24.49 -10.73 -12.12
CA GLU A 77 -24.63 -11.33 -10.81
C GLU A 77 -25.14 -10.33 -9.76
N VAL A 78 -24.75 -9.06 -9.89
CA VAL A 78 -25.33 -7.94 -9.13
C VAL A 78 -26.82 -7.81 -9.44
N GLU A 79 -27.22 -7.80 -10.71
CA GLU A 79 -28.65 -7.72 -11.07
C GLU A 79 -29.42 -8.92 -10.54
N ALA A 80 -28.88 -10.14 -10.67
CA ALA A 80 -29.52 -11.34 -10.12
C ALA A 80 -29.66 -11.30 -8.58
N MET A 81 -28.67 -10.77 -7.86
CA MET A 81 -28.74 -10.56 -6.41
C MET A 81 -29.89 -9.61 -6.05
N LEU A 82 -30.03 -8.50 -6.78
CA LEU A 82 -31.09 -7.50 -6.57
C LEU A 82 -32.48 -8.04 -6.94
N GLU A 83 -32.61 -8.70 -8.09
CA GLU A 83 -33.87 -9.33 -8.55
C GLU A 83 -34.40 -10.36 -7.55
N LYS A 84 -33.49 -11.19 -7.02
CA LYS A 84 -33.81 -12.21 -6.00
C LYS A 84 -34.00 -11.63 -4.60
N ARG A 85 -33.78 -10.32 -4.41
CA ARG A 85 -33.84 -9.62 -3.11
C ARG A 85 -33.00 -10.34 -2.04
N LEU A 86 -31.77 -10.73 -2.41
CA LEU A 86 -30.85 -11.34 -1.46
C LEU A 86 -30.36 -10.28 -0.47
N PRO A 87 -30.12 -10.64 0.81
CA PRO A 87 -29.40 -9.77 1.73
C PRO A 87 -28.01 -9.47 1.16
N TYR A 88 -27.60 -8.19 1.18
CA TYR A 88 -26.27 -7.78 0.74
C TYR A 88 -25.71 -6.65 1.59
N THR A 89 -24.39 -6.55 1.63
CA THR A 89 -23.63 -5.50 2.31
C THR A 89 -22.30 -5.27 1.58
N SER A 90 -21.56 -4.22 1.95
CA SER A 90 -20.22 -4.01 1.44
C SER A 90 -19.18 -4.78 2.25
N GLY A 91 -17.99 -4.99 1.69
CA GLY A 91 -16.88 -5.59 2.41
C GLY A 91 -16.50 -4.82 3.70
N PRO A 92 -16.26 -3.50 3.65
CA PRO A 92 -15.95 -2.70 4.84
C PRO A 92 -17.01 -2.75 5.94
N GLU A 93 -18.29 -2.70 5.56
CA GLU A 93 -19.39 -2.78 6.52
C GLU A 93 -19.48 -4.17 7.16
N TRP A 94 -19.31 -5.24 6.36
CA TRP A 94 -19.24 -6.60 6.88
C TRP A 94 -18.08 -6.76 7.87
N LEU A 95 -16.89 -6.26 7.52
CA LEU A 95 -15.70 -6.32 8.37
C LEU A 95 -15.96 -5.64 9.71
N TYR A 96 -16.59 -4.46 9.70
CA TYR A 96 -16.97 -3.76 10.92
C TYR A 96 -17.96 -4.56 11.76
N ALA A 97 -19.07 -5.01 11.16
CA ALA A 97 -20.17 -5.64 11.87
C ALA A 97 -19.82 -7.01 12.49
N ASN A 98 -18.82 -7.70 11.94
CA ASN A 98 -18.47 -9.07 12.32
C ASN A 98 -17.11 -9.18 13.04
N ILE A 99 -16.21 -8.21 12.86
CA ILE A 99 -14.86 -8.26 13.45
C ILE A 99 -14.55 -6.99 14.24
N LEU A 100 -14.57 -5.82 13.59
CA LEU A 100 -13.96 -4.63 14.20
C LEU A 100 -14.73 -4.07 15.39
N LYS A 101 -16.06 -4.18 15.42
CA LYS A 101 -16.92 -3.60 16.49
C LYS A 101 -16.59 -4.06 17.92
N GLU A 102 -15.92 -5.21 18.06
CA GLU A 102 -15.56 -5.85 19.35
C GLU A 102 -14.04 -5.82 19.58
N ARG A 103 -13.29 -5.04 18.79
CA ARG A 103 -11.83 -4.98 18.80
C ARG A 103 -11.37 -3.55 19.04
N LYS A 104 -10.14 -3.40 19.56
CA LYS A 104 -9.39 -2.15 19.54
C LYS A 104 -8.79 -1.97 18.14
N VAL A 105 -9.37 -1.09 17.36
CA VAL A 105 -9.07 -0.93 15.94
C VAL A 105 -8.00 0.14 15.74
N VAL A 106 -6.93 -0.23 15.01
CA VAL A 106 -5.94 0.72 14.51
C VAL A 106 -6.03 0.81 13.00
N ALA A 107 -6.48 1.96 12.50
CA ALA A 107 -6.63 2.23 11.08
C ALA A 107 -5.46 3.06 10.56
N VAL A 108 -4.81 2.60 9.48
CA VAL A 108 -3.65 3.27 8.87
C VAL A 108 -4.03 3.82 7.51
N ALA A 109 -4.22 5.13 7.42
CA ALA A 109 -4.65 5.86 6.23
C ALA A 109 -3.56 6.78 5.68
N GLY A 110 -3.71 7.17 4.42
CA GLY A 110 -2.84 8.13 3.73
C GLY A 110 -2.70 7.80 2.24
N THR A 111 -2.32 8.74 1.40
CA THR A 111 -2.15 8.46 -0.04
C THR A 111 -1.04 7.42 -0.27
N HIS A 112 0.03 7.48 0.52
CA HIS A 112 1.20 6.61 0.44
C HIS A 112 1.59 5.98 1.78
N GLY A 113 2.26 4.84 1.74
CA GLY A 113 2.86 4.20 2.92
C GLY A 113 1.89 3.40 3.81
N LYS A 114 0.59 3.33 3.46
CA LYS A 114 -0.43 2.60 4.22
C LYS A 114 -0.02 1.15 4.50
N THR A 115 0.25 0.38 3.43
CA THR A 115 0.65 -1.04 3.51
C THR A 115 1.92 -1.25 4.33
N THR A 116 2.93 -0.40 4.13
CA THR A 116 4.19 -0.52 4.86
C THR A 116 3.99 -0.21 6.34
N THR A 117 3.26 0.86 6.68
CA THR A 117 3.01 1.29 8.06
C THR A 117 2.15 0.28 8.81
N SER A 118 1.10 -0.26 8.17
CA SER A 118 0.26 -1.31 8.77
C SER A 118 1.03 -2.61 8.96
N ALA A 119 1.91 -2.98 8.02
CA ALA A 119 2.82 -4.13 8.16
C ALA A 119 3.82 -3.95 9.31
N ILE A 120 4.44 -2.78 9.43
CA ILE A 120 5.36 -2.44 10.54
C ILE A 120 4.62 -2.55 11.87
N LEU A 121 3.43 -1.95 11.98
CA LEU A 121 2.63 -2.00 13.20
C LEU A 121 2.23 -3.45 13.57
N ALA A 122 1.74 -4.22 12.60
CA ALA A 122 1.40 -5.63 12.82
C ALA A 122 2.61 -6.44 13.30
N HIS A 123 3.79 -6.20 12.71
CA HIS A 123 5.04 -6.84 13.11
C HIS A 123 5.46 -6.46 14.53
N ILE A 124 5.45 -5.17 14.89
CA ILE A 124 5.75 -4.71 16.26
C ILE A 124 4.86 -5.43 17.28
N LEU A 125 3.55 -5.44 17.03
CA LEU A 125 2.57 -6.04 17.94
C LEU A 125 2.75 -7.56 18.05
N ASP A 126 3.07 -8.24 16.95
CA ASP A 126 3.33 -9.68 16.94
C ASP A 126 4.63 -10.04 17.68
N GLN A 127 5.72 -9.30 17.45
CA GLN A 127 6.99 -9.46 18.16
C GLN A 127 6.88 -9.16 19.66
N CYS A 128 5.94 -8.28 20.05
CA CYS A 128 5.62 -8.00 21.45
C CYS A 128 4.60 -8.99 22.06
N GLY A 129 4.24 -10.07 21.34
CA GLY A 129 3.42 -11.15 21.86
C GLY A 129 1.91 -10.90 21.87
N LEU A 130 1.42 -9.81 21.24
CA LEU A 130 -0.01 -9.46 21.24
C LEU A 130 -0.82 -10.20 20.16
N VAL A 131 -0.15 -10.84 19.18
CA VAL A 131 -0.76 -11.63 18.10
C VAL A 131 -1.98 -10.93 17.48
N PRO A 132 -1.79 -9.75 16.85
CA PRO A 132 -2.89 -8.92 16.39
C PRO A 132 -3.66 -9.59 15.26
N GLY A 133 -4.95 -9.26 15.16
CA GLY A 133 -5.69 -9.41 13.92
C GLY A 133 -5.26 -8.33 12.93
N PHE A 134 -5.28 -8.63 11.64
CA PHE A 134 -5.00 -7.62 10.63
C PHE A 134 -5.65 -7.93 9.29
N LEU A 135 -5.84 -6.87 8.49
CA LEU A 135 -6.20 -6.91 7.09
C LEU A 135 -5.41 -5.83 6.35
N ILE A 136 -4.44 -6.26 5.53
CA ILE A 136 -3.45 -5.40 4.87
C ILE A 136 -3.54 -5.60 3.35
N GLY A 137 -3.38 -4.53 2.56
CA GLY A 137 -3.56 -4.52 1.10
C GLY A 137 -2.47 -5.25 0.30
N GLY A 138 -1.46 -5.80 0.97
CA GLY A 138 -0.42 -6.66 0.43
C GLY A 138 0.03 -7.67 1.49
N VAL A 139 0.77 -8.70 1.09
CA VAL A 139 1.33 -9.69 2.03
C VAL A 139 2.52 -9.04 2.75
N PRO A 140 2.44 -8.82 4.08
CA PRO A 140 3.56 -8.26 4.83
C PRO A 140 4.76 -9.20 4.79
N GLY A 141 6.00 -8.69 4.70
CA GLY A 141 7.18 -9.55 4.51
C GLY A 141 7.48 -10.54 5.65
N ASN A 142 6.93 -10.28 6.85
CA ASN A 142 7.07 -11.14 8.03
C ASN A 142 5.91 -12.14 8.20
N PHE A 143 4.92 -12.15 7.31
CA PHE A 143 3.71 -12.96 7.42
C PHE A 143 3.38 -13.62 6.07
N ASP A 144 2.92 -14.87 6.08
CA ASP A 144 2.57 -15.58 4.84
C ASP A 144 1.18 -15.16 4.27
N VAL A 145 0.43 -14.35 5.01
CA VAL A 145 -0.95 -13.95 4.69
C VAL A 145 -1.14 -12.45 4.84
N SER A 146 -2.01 -11.89 4.01
CA SER A 146 -2.43 -10.47 4.09
C SER A 146 -3.55 -10.23 5.09
N ALA A 147 -4.16 -11.29 5.62
CA ALA A 147 -5.25 -11.21 6.58
C ALA A 147 -5.19 -12.31 7.64
N ARG A 148 -5.37 -11.96 8.90
CA ARG A 148 -5.36 -12.87 10.05
C ARG A 148 -6.34 -12.39 11.13
N LEU A 149 -7.09 -13.30 11.76
CA LEU A 149 -8.03 -12.91 12.84
C LEU A 149 -7.32 -12.48 14.14
N GLY A 150 -6.11 -12.97 14.39
CA GLY A 150 -5.38 -12.76 15.64
C GLY A 150 -5.96 -13.52 16.82
N ARG A 151 -5.35 -13.35 18.00
CA ARG A 151 -5.81 -13.96 19.26
C ARG A 151 -6.18 -12.95 20.35
N GLY A 152 -5.79 -11.69 20.22
CA GLY A 152 -6.10 -10.61 21.17
C GLY A 152 -7.10 -9.59 20.63
N ASP A 153 -7.36 -8.54 21.40
CA ASP A 153 -8.41 -7.57 21.09
C ASP A 153 -8.02 -6.56 20.01
N ILE A 154 -6.76 -6.52 19.59
CA ILE A 154 -6.26 -5.51 18.63
C ILE A 154 -6.47 -5.98 17.19
N PHE A 155 -6.97 -5.08 16.35
CA PHE A 155 -7.09 -5.30 14.92
C PHE A 155 -6.47 -4.14 14.12
N VAL A 156 -5.47 -4.43 13.28
CA VAL A 156 -4.81 -3.47 12.40
C VAL A 156 -5.45 -3.52 11.01
N VAL A 157 -5.97 -2.40 10.52
CA VAL A 157 -6.59 -2.34 9.19
C VAL A 157 -5.90 -1.28 8.33
N GLU A 158 -5.54 -1.67 7.11
CA GLU A 158 -5.15 -0.70 6.08
C GLU A 158 -6.39 0.10 5.66
N ALA A 159 -6.36 1.41 5.90
CA ALA A 159 -7.48 2.31 5.67
C ALA A 159 -7.40 2.95 4.28
N ASP A 160 -8.04 2.28 3.34
CA ASP A 160 -8.10 2.65 1.93
C ASP A 160 -9.21 3.70 1.65
N GLU A 161 -8.83 4.73 0.91
CA GLU A 161 -9.63 5.86 0.44
C GLU A 161 -10.54 5.52 -0.74
N TYR A 162 -10.36 4.38 -1.42
CA TYR A 162 -11.28 3.95 -2.47
C TYR A 162 -12.72 3.82 -1.96
N ASP A 163 -13.70 3.97 -2.88
CA ASP A 163 -15.12 3.83 -2.56
C ASP A 163 -15.45 2.42 -2.05
N THR A 164 -16.56 2.34 -1.31
CA THR A 164 -16.96 1.13 -0.59
C THR A 164 -17.63 0.10 -1.49
N ALA A 165 -18.64 0.53 -2.25
CA ALA A 165 -19.40 -0.30 -3.19
C ALA A 165 -20.18 0.58 -4.17
N PHE A 166 -20.81 0.01 -5.20
CA PHE A 166 -21.64 0.80 -6.13
C PHE A 166 -22.79 1.56 -5.44
N PHE A 167 -23.25 1.11 -4.27
CA PHE A 167 -24.33 1.70 -3.48
C PHE A 167 -23.83 2.56 -2.30
N ASP A 168 -22.52 2.64 -2.06
CA ASP A 168 -21.91 3.52 -1.07
C ASP A 168 -20.60 4.10 -1.60
N LYS A 169 -20.65 5.37 -1.99
CA LYS A 169 -19.54 6.09 -2.62
C LYS A 169 -18.58 6.75 -1.64
N ARG A 170 -18.77 6.55 -0.34
CA ARG A 170 -17.81 6.99 0.68
C ARG A 170 -16.63 6.02 0.73
N SER A 171 -15.49 6.51 1.18
CA SER A 171 -14.28 5.71 1.36
C SER A 171 -14.48 4.57 2.35
N LYS A 172 -13.84 3.42 2.08
CA LYS A 172 -13.94 2.20 2.89
C LYS A 172 -13.66 2.45 4.37
N PHE A 173 -12.69 3.31 4.68
CA PHE A 173 -12.29 3.58 6.06
C PHE A 173 -13.36 4.22 6.94
N VAL A 174 -14.42 4.81 6.37
CA VAL A 174 -15.52 5.40 7.14
C VAL A 174 -16.26 4.34 7.96
N HIS A 175 -16.17 3.07 7.54
CA HIS A 175 -16.77 1.95 8.24
C HIS A 175 -15.94 1.45 9.42
N TYR A 176 -14.64 1.75 9.51
CA TYR A 176 -13.74 1.05 10.44
C TYR A 176 -13.83 1.51 11.88
N ARG A 177 -14.27 2.76 12.13
CA ARG A 177 -14.44 3.36 13.47
C ARG A 177 -13.24 3.10 14.40
N PRO A 178 -12.05 3.60 14.04
CA PRO A 178 -10.84 3.28 14.77
C PRO A 178 -10.78 3.90 16.16
N ASP A 179 -10.12 3.22 17.10
CA ASP A 179 -9.67 3.78 18.37
C ASP A 179 -8.38 4.59 18.19
N VAL A 180 -7.51 4.14 17.28
CA VAL A 180 -6.29 4.84 16.87
C VAL A 180 -6.29 5.00 15.36
N ALA A 181 -6.27 6.23 14.87
CA ALA A 181 -6.16 6.54 13.45
C ALA A 181 -4.76 7.09 13.14
N VAL A 182 -4.03 6.41 12.26
CA VAL A 182 -2.73 6.87 11.74
C VAL A 182 -2.95 7.52 10.38
N LEU A 183 -2.52 8.76 10.21
CA LEU A 183 -2.65 9.55 8.98
C LEU A 183 -1.24 9.89 8.44
N ASN A 184 -0.80 9.18 7.41
CA ASN A 184 0.58 9.27 6.91
C ASN A 184 0.87 10.49 6.04
N ASN A 185 -0.01 10.78 5.09
CA ASN A 185 0.08 11.89 4.15
C ASN A 185 -1.24 12.01 3.38
N LEU A 186 -1.48 13.16 2.76
CA LEU A 186 -2.63 13.37 1.89
C LEU A 186 -2.20 14.22 0.69
N GLU A 187 -2.25 13.61 -0.48
CA GLU A 187 -1.95 14.17 -1.79
C GLU A 187 -3.04 13.79 -2.79
N PHE A 188 -3.14 14.53 -3.90
CA PHE A 188 -4.09 14.23 -4.95
C PHE A 188 -3.70 12.95 -5.70
N ASP A 189 -4.51 11.90 -5.56
CA ASP A 189 -4.40 10.64 -6.31
C ASP A 189 -5.81 10.08 -6.56
N HIS A 190 -5.91 8.92 -7.20
CA HIS A 190 -7.17 8.26 -7.53
C HIS A 190 -8.14 9.16 -8.32
N ALA A 191 -7.62 9.82 -9.36
CA ALA A 191 -8.38 10.74 -10.21
C ALA A 191 -9.56 10.10 -10.98
N ASP A 192 -9.77 8.80 -10.84
CA ASP A 192 -10.97 8.09 -11.30
C ASP A 192 -12.17 8.23 -10.36
N ILE A 193 -11.95 8.51 -9.07
CA ILE A 193 -13.00 8.61 -8.06
C ILE A 193 -13.03 9.95 -7.32
N PHE A 194 -11.94 10.73 -7.36
CA PHE A 194 -11.87 12.06 -6.76
C PHE A 194 -11.62 13.12 -7.82
N ASN A 195 -12.40 14.22 -7.76
CA ASN A 195 -12.25 15.31 -8.73
C ASN A 195 -11.17 16.32 -8.31
N SER A 196 -10.84 16.35 -7.01
CA SER A 196 -9.86 17.26 -6.44
C SER A 196 -9.30 16.74 -5.12
N ILE A 197 -8.25 17.39 -4.59
CA ILE A 197 -7.69 17.06 -3.28
C ILE A 197 -8.73 17.27 -2.16
N GLU A 198 -9.58 18.30 -2.28
CA GLU A 198 -10.63 18.61 -1.31
C GLU A 198 -11.68 17.48 -1.20
N ASP A 199 -11.91 16.73 -2.27
CA ASP A 199 -12.76 15.53 -2.23
C ASP A 199 -12.13 14.43 -1.37
N ILE A 200 -10.81 14.25 -1.44
CA ILE A 200 -10.04 13.30 -0.61
C ILE A 200 -10.03 13.76 0.84
N GLU A 201 -9.72 15.03 1.10
CA GLU A 201 -9.74 15.64 2.43
C GLU A 201 -11.10 15.47 3.11
N ARG A 202 -12.20 15.61 2.35
CA ARG A 202 -13.55 15.35 2.88
C ARG A 202 -13.71 13.92 3.37
N GLN A 203 -13.19 12.93 2.64
CA GLN A 203 -13.23 11.54 3.10
C GLN A 203 -12.38 11.35 4.35
N PHE A 204 -11.14 11.86 4.39
CA PHE A 204 -10.30 11.78 5.58
C PHE A 204 -10.95 12.46 6.79
N HIS A 205 -11.64 13.58 6.59
CA HIS A 205 -12.39 14.23 7.64
C HIS A 205 -13.61 13.40 8.10
N HIS A 206 -14.23 12.61 7.23
CA HIS A 206 -15.20 11.60 7.67
C HIS A 206 -14.57 10.53 8.57
N LEU A 207 -13.35 10.07 8.29
CA LEU A 207 -12.62 9.17 9.19
C LEU A 207 -12.34 9.81 10.54
N ILE A 208 -11.80 11.04 10.56
CA ILE A 208 -11.48 11.80 11.77
C ILE A 208 -12.70 11.94 12.70
N ARG A 209 -13.90 12.14 12.14
CA ARG A 209 -15.16 12.23 12.90
C ARG A 209 -15.58 10.93 13.58
N MET A 210 -15.09 9.79 13.11
CA MET A 210 -15.44 8.48 13.64
C MET A 210 -14.51 8.02 14.77
N VAL A 211 -13.41 8.74 15.00
CA VAL A 211 -12.50 8.45 16.12
C VAL A 211 -13.13 8.97 17.42
N PRO A 212 -13.20 8.17 18.49
CA PRO A 212 -13.86 8.59 19.72
C PRO A 212 -12.99 9.60 20.52
N PRO A 213 -13.57 10.37 21.47
CA PRO A 213 -12.80 11.34 22.26
C PRO A 213 -11.72 10.74 23.16
N ASP A 214 -11.85 9.47 23.53
CA ASP A 214 -10.87 8.68 24.29
C ASP A 214 -9.92 7.88 23.38
N GLY A 215 -10.03 8.06 22.06
CA GLY A 215 -9.10 7.53 21.07
C GLY A 215 -7.88 8.43 20.84
N LEU A 216 -7.14 8.17 19.76
CA LEU A 216 -5.98 8.97 19.36
C LEU A 216 -5.89 9.10 17.82
N ILE A 217 -5.56 10.30 17.35
CA ILE A 217 -5.14 10.52 15.96
C ILE A 217 -3.63 10.77 15.95
N ILE A 218 -2.90 9.94 15.21
CA ILE A 218 -1.47 10.11 14.95
C ILE A 218 -1.33 10.62 13.53
N THR A 219 -0.79 11.82 13.34
CA THR A 219 -0.79 12.48 12.02
C THR A 219 0.59 12.99 11.65
N ASN A 220 0.94 12.93 10.36
CA ASN A 220 2.17 13.51 9.88
C ASN A 220 2.10 15.04 9.99
N GLY A 221 2.98 15.60 10.81
CA GLY A 221 3.13 17.04 11.02
C GLY A 221 3.63 17.77 9.78
N ASP A 222 4.29 17.07 8.87
CA ASP A 222 4.91 17.64 7.67
C ASP A 222 3.98 17.62 6.45
N SER A 223 2.74 17.10 6.58
CA SER A 223 1.80 16.97 5.45
C SER A 223 0.81 18.14 5.36
N PRO A 224 0.89 19.00 4.32
CA PRO A 224 -0.02 20.14 4.17
C PRO A 224 -1.49 19.71 4.02
N GLY A 225 -1.77 18.66 3.25
CA GLY A 225 -3.14 18.15 3.06
C GLY A 225 -3.77 17.65 4.36
N LEU A 226 -3.00 17.02 5.25
CA LEU A 226 -3.50 16.62 6.56
C LEU A 226 -3.70 17.82 7.50
N GLN A 227 -2.79 18.81 7.47
CA GLN A 227 -2.97 20.05 8.24
C GLN A 227 -4.25 20.79 7.81
N HIS A 228 -4.49 20.90 6.50
CA HIS A 228 -5.71 21.51 5.97
C HIS A 228 -6.96 20.72 6.36
N THR A 229 -6.93 19.39 6.21
CA THR A 229 -8.03 18.51 6.66
C THR A 229 -8.38 18.71 8.13
N LEU A 230 -7.36 18.78 9.01
CA LEU A 230 -7.55 18.96 10.45
C LEU A 230 -8.03 20.37 10.84
N SER A 231 -7.82 21.36 9.98
CA SER A 231 -8.33 22.72 10.19
C SER A 231 -9.86 22.80 10.18
N ALA A 232 -10.53 21.82 9.56
CA ALA A 232 -11.99 21.68 9.58
C ALA A 232 -12.55 21.20 10.94
N GLY A 233 -11.68 20.76 11.86
CA GLY A 233 -12.02 20.36 13.22
C GLY A 233 -11.76 18.88 13.51
N TYR A 234 -11.53 18.59 14.79
CA TYR A 234 -11.34 17.25 15.33
C TYR A 234 -11.82 17.22 16.80
N TRP A 235 -12.20 16.03 17.28
CA TRP A 235 -12.78 15.82 18.62
C TRP A 235 -12.00 14.83 19.47
N THR A 236 -10.87 14.37 18.96
CA THR A 236 -9.98 13.36 19.55
C THR A 236 -8.60 13.98 19.80
N PRO A 237 -7.88 13.58 20.86
CA PRO A 237 -6.47 13.91 21.03
C PRO A 237 -5.65 13.64 19.75
N ILE A 238 -4.69 14.52 19.48
CA ILE A 238 -3.79 14.40 18.34
C ILE A 238 -2.35 14.35 18.84
N GLU A 239 -1.57 13.45 18.27
CA GLU A 239 -0.11 13.47 18.32
C GLU A 239 0.45 13.57 16.91
N ARG A 240 1.42 14.45 16.71
CA ARG A 240 2.08 14.67 15.42
C ARG A 240 3.41 13.96 15.38
N PHE A 241 3.79 13.52 14.19
CA PHE A 241 5.13 13.02 13.92
C PHE A 241 5.81 13.78 12.79
N SER A 242 7.13 13.87 12.84
CA SER A 242 7.96 14.47 11.79
C SER A 242 9.30 13.76 11.71
N CYS A 243 9.86 13.65 10.51
CA CYS A 243 11.22 13.14 10.36
C CYS A 243 12.30 14.22 10.59
N ASP A 244 11.90 15.47 10.84
CA ASP A 244 12.82 16.56 11.15
C ASP A 244 13.18 16.56 12.64
N ALA A 245 14.48 16.44 12.93
CA ALA A 245 15.03 16.47 14.27
C ALA A 245 14.82 17.81 14.99
N GLN A 246 14.52 18.90 14.26
CA GLN A 246 14.19 20.22 14.82
C GLN A 246 12.69 20.46 14.95
N SER A 247 11.86 19.46 14.65
CA SER A 247 10.41 19.59 14.70
C SER A 247 9.90 19.75 16.12
N ASN A 248 8.83 20.54 16.27
CA ASN A 248 8.07 20.64 17.53
C ASN A 248 6.99 19.56 17.65
N CYS A 249 6.96 18.57 16.76
CA CYS A 249 6.04 17.44 16.83
C CYS A 249 6.33 16.58 18.07
N GLU A 250 5.27 16.00 18.64
CA GLU A 250 5.38 15.11 19.80
C GLU A 250 6.32 13.95 19.51
N TRP A 251 6.27 13.39 18.31
CA TRP A 251 7.16 12.36 17.82
C TRP A 251 8.12 12.93 16.76
N HIS A 252 9.40 12.67 16.93
CA HIS A 252 10.38 12.93 15.88
C HIS A 252 11.54 11.96 15.96
N LEU A 253 12.38 11.94 14.92
CA LEU A 253 13.60 11.14 14.92
C LEU A 253 14.85 12.02 14.93
N VAL A 254 15.93 11.45 15.46
CA VAL A 254 17.27 12.05 15.42
C VAL A 254 18.21 11.06 14.74
N HIS A 255 18.99 11.55 13.78
CA HIS A 255 19.93 10.73 13.01
C HIS A 255 21.29 10.63 13.69
N ASP A 256 21.91 9.45 13.63
CA ASP A 256 23.32 9.22 13.97
C ASP A 256 24.10 8.64 12.78
N GLY A 257 23.90 9.21 11.57
CA GLY A 257 24.73 8.91 10.40
C GLY A 257 24.11 8.08 9.28
N GLY A 258 22.79 7.78 9.29
CA GLY A 258 22.12 7.13 8.15
C GLY A 258 20.61 6.92 8.29
N HIS A 259 20.01 6.20 7.32
CA HIS A 259 18.59 5.79 7.35
C HIS A 259 18.37 4.45 8.10
N GLU A 260 19.45 3.71 8.33
CA GLU A 260 19.42 2.37 8.93
C GLU A 260 19.44 2.38 10.46
N GLN A 261 19.89 3.48 11.07
CA GLN A 261 19.96 3.70 12.49
C GLN A 261 19.51 5.12 12.86
N PHE A 262 18.51 5.22 13.73
CA PHE A 262 17.96 6.51 14.18
C PHE A 262 17.27 6.38 15.54
N GLN A 263 17.35 7.44 16.34
CA GLN A 263 16.70 7.54 17.64
C GLN A 263 15.28 8.05 17.48
N ILE A 264 14.35 7.51 18.28
CA ILE A 264 12.97 7.99 18.37
C ILE A 264 12.84 8.85 19.61
N MET A 265 12.32 10.06 19.42
CA MET A 265 12.03 11.00 20.48
C MET A 265 10.51 11.11 20.65
N TYR A 266 10.04 11.13 21.89
CA TYR A 266 8.67 11.45 22.25
C TYR A 266 8.67 12.54 23.32
N ARG A 267 8.10 13.71 23.01
CA ARG A 267 8.02 14.88 23.92
C ARG A 267 9.37 15.26 24.55
N GLY A 268 10.45 15.12 23.78
CA GLY A 268 11.81 15.46 24.20
C GLY A 268 12.55 14.34 24.96
N GLU A 269 11.92 13.20 25.20
CA GLU A 269 12.53 12.03 25.83
C GLU A 269 12.89 10.97 24.79
N GLU A 270 14.05 10.33 24.93
CA GLU A 270 14.44 9.21 24.07
C GLU A 270 13.57 7.99 24.38
N HIS A 271 12.85 7.52 23.36
CA HIS A 271 11.95 6.37 23.45
C HIS A 271 12.57 5.08 22.93
N GLY A 272 13.71 5.14 22.24
CA GLY A 272 14.46 3.99 21.77
C GLY A 272 15.23 4.28 20.48
N THR A 273 16.02 3.31 20.04
CA THR A 273 16.79 3.40 18.78
C THR A 273 16.34 2.30 17.83
N VAL A 274 15.95 2.69 16.61
CA VAL A 274 15.68 1.76 15.52
C VAL A 274 17.00 1.38 14.87
N ASN A 275 17.19 0.08 14.64
CA ASN A 275 18.32 -0.48 13.91
C ASN A 275 17.77 -1.52 12.93
N TRP A 276 17.89 -1.28 11.63
CA TRP A 276 17.33 -2.18 10.59
C TRP A 276 18.14 -2.10 9.30
N HIS A 277 17.70 -2.83 8.26
CA HIS A 277 18.39 -2.87 6.95
C HIS A 277 17.61 -2.11 5.86
N LEU A 278 16.60 -1.34 6.25
CA LEU A 278 15.76 -0.60 5.30
C LEU A 278 16.38 0.76 5.00
N VAL A 279 16.16 1.22 3.77
CA VAL A 279 16.63 2.52 3.30
C VAL A 279 15.45 3.44 2.95
N GLY A 280 15.69 4.75 3.04
CA GLY A 280 14.78 5.80 2.60
C GLY A 280 14.03 6.47 3.75
N ALA A 281 14.01 7.81 3.74
CA ALA A 281 13.33 8.63 4.74
C ALA A 281 11.82 8.32 4.86
N HIS A 282 11.18 7.91 3.76
CA HIS A 282 9.78 7.50 3.76
C HIS A 282 9.52 6.26 4.63
N ASN A 283 10.46 5.30 4.67
CA ASN A 283 10.34 4.14 5.56
C ASN A 283 10.52 4.55 7.02
N GLN A 284 11.42 5.50 7.32
CA GLN A 284 11.56 6.05 8.66
C GLN A 284 10.27 6.75 9.13
N ALA A 285 9.61 7.51 8.26
CA ALA A 285 8.31 8.12 8.54
C ALA A 285 7.24 7.06 8.85
N ASN A 286 7.17 5.99 8.03
CA ASN A 286 6.28 4.85 8.26
C ASN A 286 6.56 4.16 9.61
N ALA A 287 7.83 3.99 9.97
CA ALA A 287 8.22 3.41 11.25
C ALA A 287 7.86 4.30 12.43
N LEU A 288 8.11 5.61 12.34
CA LEU A 288 7.77 6.57 13.38
C LEU A 288 6.25 6.57 13.66
N ALA A 289 5.44 6.59 12.59
CA ALA A 289 3.99 6.48 12.67
C ALA A 289 3.53 5.17 13.34
N ALA A 290 4.13 4.03 12.96
CA ALA A 290 3.80 2.73 13.53
C ALA A 290 4.26 2.57 15.00
N ILE A 291 5.41 3.13 15.37
CA ILE A 291 5.91 3.13 16.75
C ILE A 291 5.00 3.99 17.63
N ALA A 292 4.59 5.17 17.18
CA ALA A 292 3.62 6.01 17.88
C ALA A 292 2.29 5.25 18.10
N ALA A 293 1.82 4.53 17.08
CA ALA A 293 0.59 3.74 17.18
C ALA A 293 0.74 2.55 18.14
N ALA A 294 1.87 1.86 18.12
CA ALA A 294 2.16 0.79 19.08
C ALA A 294 2.26 1.33 20.51
N HIS A 295 2.82 2.52 20.70
CA HIS A 295 2.89 3.19 21.99
C HIS A 295 1.50 3.49 22.56
N ALA A 296 0.56 3.97 21.73
CA ALA A 296 -0.84 4.18 22.11
C ALA A 296 -1.58 2.87 22.51
N LEU A 297 -1.02 1.72 22.16
CA LEU A 297 -1.48 0.39 22.56
C LEU A 297 -0.75 -0.15 23.81
N GLY A 298 0.13 0.64 24.43
CA GLY A 298 0.86 0.29 25.65
C GLY A 298 2.19 -0.43 25.39
N ILE A 299 2.68 -0.50 24.15
CA ILE A 299 4.01 -1.04 23.86
C ILE A 299 5.09 -0.02 24.26
N PRO A 300 6.09 -0.40 25.07
CA PRO A 300 7.23 0.48 25.35
C PRO A 300 7.97 0.83 24.07
N GLY A 301 8.37 2.11 23.91
CA GLY A 301 9.07 2.58 22.71
C GLY A 301 10.30 1.74 22.36
N ALA A 302 11.09 1.36 23.37
CA ALA A 302 12.29 0.54 23.19
C ALA A 302 11.96 -0.85 22.62
N SER A 303 10.86 -1.47 23.07
CA SER A 303 10.39 -2.75 22.54
C SER A 303 9.90 -2.62 21.10
N ALA A 304 9.17 -1.55 20.79
CA ALA A 304 8.72 -1.27 19.42
C ALA A 304 9.92 -1.05 18.47
N CYS A 305 10.93 -0.29 18.89
CA CYS A 305 12.14 -0.07 18.11
C CYS A 305 12.93 -1.37 17.89
N ALA A 306 13.09 -2.18 18.95
CA ALA A 306 13.82 -3.45 18.87
C ALA A 306 13.15 -4.46 17.93
N ALA A 307 11.82 -4.49 17.87
CA ALA A 307 11.09 -5.37 16.95
C ALA A 307 11.44 -5.10 15.47
N LEU A 308 11.79 -3.87 15.11
CA LEU A 308 12.07 -3.47 13.73
C LEU A 308 13.39 -4.04 13.17
N ALA A 309 14.28 -4.53 14.01
CA ALA A 309 15.53 -5.16 13.56
C ALA A 309 15.30 -6.38 12.67
N SER A 310 14.17 -7.07 12.83
CA SER A 310 13.78 -8.24 12.04
C SER A 310 12.69 -7.95 11.00
N PHE A 311 12.28 -6.69 10.85
CA PHE A 311 11.21 -6.32 9.93
C PHE A 311 11.65 -6.51 8.47
N LYS A 312 10.74 -7.03 7.65
CA LYS A 312 10.89 -7.23 6.22
C LYS A 312 9.80 -6.45 5.50
N LEU A 313 10.19 -5.70 4.48
CA LEU A 313 9.25 -4.97 3.64
C LEU A 313 8.25 -5.94 2.98
N PRO A 314 6.99 -5.52 2.78
CA PRO A 314 6.05 -6.25 1.94
C PRO A 314 6.64 -6.49 0.54
N GLU A 315 6.19 -7.57 -0.13
CA GLU A 315 6.58 -7.82 -1.52
C GLU A 315 6.30 -6.58 -2.39
N ARG A 316 7.18 -6.35 -3.38
CA ARG A 316 7.10 -5.21 -4.30
C ARG A 316 7.14 -3.83 -3.61
N ARG A 317 7.77 -3.72 -2.43
CA ARG A 317 8.11 -2.44 -1.79
C ARG A 317 9.62 -2.36 -1.66
N LEU A 318 10.27 -1.68 -2.61
CA LEU A 318 11.74 -1.63 -2.73
C LEU A 318 12.41 -3.02 -2.62
N GLU A 319 11.80 -4.03 -3.24
CA GLU A 319 12.20 -5.42 -3.09
C GLU A 319 13.44 -5.72 -3.94
N LEU A 320 14.55 -6.15 -3.33
CA LEU A 320 15.69 -6.67 -4.07
C LEU A 320 15.35 -8.07 -4.63
N VAL A 321 15.12 -8.15 -5.94
CA VAL A 321 14.74 -9.37 -6.66
C VAL A 321 15.95 -10.27 -6.90
N ILE A 322 17.09 -9.70 -7.31
CA ILE A 322 18.35 -10.41 -7.53
C ILE A 322 19.53 -9.45 -7.44
N GLN A 323 20.68 -9.99 -7.04
CA GLN A 323 21.99 -9.40 -7.27
C GLN A 323 22.86 -10.40 -8.02
N THR A 324 23.43 -9.99 -9.16
CA THR A 324 24.32 -10.83 -9.98
C THR A 324 25.76 -10.81 -9.45
N PRO A 325 26.63 -11.75 -9.87
CA PRO A 325 28.04 -11.78 -9.47
C PRO A 325 28.85 -10.54 -9.86
N ASP A 326 28.50 -9.88 -10.97
CA ASP A 326 29.10 -8.62 -11.42
C ASP A 326 28.48 -7.37 -10.74
N GLY A 327 27.65 -7.59 -9.71
CA GLY A 327 27.12 -6.54 -8.85
C GLY A 327 25.84 -5.86 -9.34
N VAL A 328 25.26 -6.28 -10.47
CA VAL A 328 23.98 -5.72 -10.96
C VAL A 328 22.85 -6.09 -10.00
N GLN A 329 22.09 -5.10 -9.57
CA GLN A 329 20.94 -5.28 -8.68
C GLN A 329 19.64 -4.96 -9.42
N LEU A 330 18.64 -5.83 -9.28
CA LEU A 330 17.28 -5.59 -9.77
C LEU A 330 16.33 -5.44 -8.59
N TYR A 331 15.63 -4.30 -8.53
CA TYR A 331 14.59 -3.99 -7.57
C TYR A 331 13.20 -3.97 -8.23
N ASP A 332 12.15 -4.30 -7.47
CA ASP A 332 10.75 -4.07 -7.85
C ASP A 332 10.04 -3.23 -6.79
N ASP A 333 9.29 -2.22 -7.23
CA ASP A 333 8.53 -1.31 -6.38
C ASP A 333 7.12 -1.05 -6.95
N PHE A 334 6.15 -0.95 -6.06
CA PHE A 334 4.76 -0.60 -6.35
C PHE A 334 4.56 0.93 -6.48
N ALA A 335 5.62 1.72 -6.28
CA ALA A 335 5.64 3.15 -6.52
C ALA A 335 5.07 3.48 -7.92
N HIS A 336 4.12 4.42 -7.94
CA HIS A 336 3.43 4.83 -9.16
C HIS A 336 3.07 6.32 -9.17
N HIS A 337 2.92 6.93 -8.00
CA HIS A 337 2.77 8.38 -7.86
C HIS A 337 4.15 9.06 -7.84
N PRO A 338 4.33 10.28 -8.39
CA PRO A 338 5.63 10.95 -8.45
C PRO A 338 6.35 11.07 -7.10
N THR A 339 5.64 11.36 -6.02
CA THR A 339 6.21 11.43 -4.66
C THR A 339 6.81 10.08 -4.24
N ALA A 340 6.08 8.98 -4.48
CA ALA A 340 6.57 7.64 -4.18
C ALA A 340 7.75 7.23 -5.09
N ILE A 341 7.68 7.56 -6.38
CA ILE A 341 8.76 7.31 -7.34
C ILE A 341 10.04 8.03 -6.91
N ARG A 342 9.94 9.33 -6.56
CA ARG A 342 11.08 10.12 -6.07
C ARG A 342 11.67 9.48 -4.81
N ALA A 343 10.83 9.13 -3.85
CA ALA A 343 11.27 8.54 -2.58
C ALA A 343 12.00 7.19 -2.78
N THR A 344 11.55 6.36 -3.73
CA THR A 344 12.21 5.11 -4.14
C THR A 344 13.56 5.40 -4.80
N LEU A 345 13.60 6.32 -5.77
CA LEU A 345 14.83 6.63 -6.51
C LEU A 345 15.89 7.32 -5.65
N ASP A 346 15.51 8.22 -4.75
CA ASP A 346 16.44 8.85 -3.81
C ASP A 346 17.06 7.80 -2.86
N ALA A 347 16.26 6.84 -2.38
CA ALA A 347 16.75 5.74 -1.55
C ALA A 347 17.74 4.83 -2.32
N LEU A 348 17.41 4.48 -3.57
CA LEU A 348 18.29 3.68 -4.42
C LEU A 348 19.54 4.44 -4.85
N ARG A 349 19.47 5.76 -5.05
CA ARG A 349 20.65 6.56 -5.40
C ARG A 349 21.68 6.55 -4.27
N ILE A 350 21.24 6.68 -3.01
CA ILE A 350 22.14 6.56 -1.84
C ILE A 350 22.85 5.20 -1.85
N ARG A 351 22.11 4.13 -2.17
CA ARG A 351 22.65 2.75 -2.20
C ARG A 351 23.56 2.49 -3.42
N ALA A 352 23.20 2.99 -4.59
CA ALA A 352 23.97 2.87 -5.82
C ALA A 352 25.27 3.70 -5.77
N GLY A 353 25.27 4.80 -4.99
CA GLY A 353 26.40 5.72 -4.88
C GLY A 353 26.74 6.32 -6.24
N ARG A 354 27.94 6.02 -6.74
CA ARG A 354 28.43 6.48 -8.06
C ARG A 354 28.08 5.54 -9.21
N ASN A 355 27.54 4.35 -8.92
CA ASN A 355 27.10 3.44 -9.97
C ASN A 355 25.81 3.93 -10.59
N ARG A 356 25.47 3.43 -11.79
CA ARG A 356 24.30 3.91 -12.50
C ARG A 356 23.01 3.37 -11.90
N LEU A 357 21.99 4.23 -11.87
CA LEU A 357 20.62 3.90 -11.51
C LEU A 357 19.73 3.97 -12.75
N ILE A 358 19.09 2.85 -13.08
CA ILE A 358 18.16 2.70 -14.22
C ILE A 358 16.75 2.54 -13.65
N ALA A 359 15.90 3.54 -13.88
CA ALA A 359 14.50 3.53 -13.47
C ALA A 359 13.60 3.11 -14.63
N ILE A 360 12.70 2.15 -14.43
CA ILE A 360 11.76 1.68 -15.44
C ILE A 360 10.34 1.85 -14.90
N ILE A 361 9.51 2.64 -15.57
CA ILE A 361 8.24 3.13 -15.03
C ILE A 361 7.07 2.77 -15.96
N GLU A 362 6.01 2.20 -15.38
CA GLU A 362 4.70 2.03 -16.02
C GLU A 362 3.72 3.11 -15.50
N PRO A 363 3.37 4.13 -16.31
CA PRO A 363 2.36 5.12 -15.93
C PRO A 363 0.93 4.54 -15.98
N ARG A 364 0.63 3.62 -15.06
CA ARG A 364 -0.59 2.79 -15.10
C ARG A 364 -1.79 3.36 -14.33
N SER A 365 -1.55 4.09 -13.24
CA SER A 365 -2.65 4.64 -12.41
C SER A 365 -3.50 5.63 -13.21
N ASN A 366 -4.77 5.81 -12.83
CA ASN A 366 -5.64 6.75 -13.55
C ASN A 366 -5.11 8.18 -13.47
N THR A 367 -4.61 8.59 -12.30
CA THR A 367 -3.93 9.87 -12.07
C THR A 367 -2.74 10.07 -13.00
N MET A 368 -1.85 9.05 -13.09
CA MET A 368 -0.69 9.10 -13.98
C MET A 368 -1.09 9.13 -15.44
N LYS A 369 -2.10 8.34 -15.86
CA LYS A 369 -2.58 8.36 -17.25
C LYS A 369 -3.16 9.71 -17.66
N GLN A 370 -3.73 10.47 -16.72
CA GLN A 370 -4.26 11.81 -16.95
C GLN A 370 -3.18 12.91 -16.91
N GLY A 371 -1.95 12.60 -16.51
CA GLY A 371 -0.83 13.58 -16.52
C GLY A 371 -0.77 14.49 -15.29
N HIS A 372 -1.29 14.07 -14.15
CA HIS A 372 -1.24 14.88 -12.93
C HIS A 372 -0.30 14.28 -11.88
N PRO A 373 0.74 15.01 -11.42
CA PRO A 373 1.45 16.14 -12.05
C PRO A 373 2.68 15.68 -12.86
N LEU A 374 2.72 15.99 -14.18
CA LEU A 374 3.87 15.68 -15.05
C LEU A 374 5.18 16.36 -14.62
N THR A 375 5.12 17.62 -14.16
CA THR A 375 6.30 18.32 -13.66
C THR A 375 6.90 17.59 -12.46
N ALA A 376 6.06 17.12 -11.54
CA ALA A 376 6.51 16.33 -10.39
C ALA A 376 7.13 15.00 -10.83
N LEU A 377 6.58 14.35 -11.87
CA LEU A 377 7.18 13.14 -12.44
C LEU A 377 8.55 13.40 -13.08
N GLY A 378 8.69 14.51 -13.81
CA GLY A 378 9.97 14.95 -14.38
C GLY A 378 11.04 15.16 -13.30
N HIS A 379 10.67 15.78 -12.18
CA HIS A 379 11.54 15.88 -11.01
C HIS A 379 11.79 14.52 -10.33
N ALA A 380 10.78 13.65 -10.28
CA ALA A 380 10.88 12.36 -9.60
C ALA A 380 11.98 11.48 -10.19
N ILE A 381 12.18 11.53 -11.51
CA ILE A 381 13.14 10.68 -12.23
C ILE A 381 14.59 11.21 -12.23
N GLU A 382 14.83 12.42 -11.74
CA GLU A 382 16.16 13.07 -11.77
C GLU A 382 17.24 12.32 -10.99
N ALA A 383 16.84 11.50 -10.01
CA ALA A 383 17.78 10.69 -9.27
C ALA A 383 18.32 9.51 -10.10
N ALA A 384 17.75 9.19 -11.27
CA ALA A 384 18.21 8.12 -12.16
C ALA A 384 19.17 8.64 -13.24
N ASP A 385 20.13 7.81 -13.66
CA ASP A 385 20.98 8.09 -14.83
C ASP A 385 20.23 7.78 -16.13
N ILE A 386 19.36 6.77 -16.09
CA ILE A 386 18.50 6.39 -17.22
C ILE A 386 17.08 6.19 -16.69
N ALA A 387 16.11 6.89 -17.28
CA ALA A 387 14.70 6.72 -17.00
C ALA A 387 13.99 6.16 -18.25
N VAL A 388 13.46 4.95 -18.15
CA VAL A 388 12.70 4.27 -19.21
C VAL A 388 11.22 4.37 -18.88
N ILE A 389 10.44 5.03 -19.72
CA ILE A 389 9.00 5.19 -19.56
C ILE A 389 8.27 4.34 -20.60
N LEU A 390 7.34 3.48 -20.16
CA LEU A 390 6.45 2.79 -21.08
C LEU A 390 5.37 3.77 -21.59
N ARG A 391 5.31 3.98 -22.90
CA ARG A 391 4.18 4.65 -23.55
C ARG A 391 3.09 3.61 -23.81
N VAL A 392 1.90 3.86 -23.29
CA VAL A 392 0.71 3.04 -23.57
C VAL A 392 -0.33 3.86 -24.34
N PRO A 393 -1.15 3.26 -25.21
CA PRO A 393 -2.15 3.99 -26.00
C PRO A 393 -3.15 4.81 -25.17
N GLN A 394 -3.38 4.42 -23.91
CA GLN A 394 -4.32 5.08 -23.00
C GLN A 394 -3.69 6.26 -22.24
N LEU A 395 -2.43 6.61 -22.52
CA LEU A 395 -1.74 7.72 -21.88
C LEU A 395 -2.21 9.04 -22.50
N GLY A 396 -2.77 9.93 -21.69
CA GLY A 396 -3.31 11.22 -22.13
C GLY A 396 -2.25 12.29 -22.43
N TRP A 397 -0.97 11.92 -22.39
CA TRP A 397 0.19 12.81 -22.55
C TRP A 397 1.33 12.04 -23.20
N ASP A 398 2.29 12.78 -23.78
CA ASP A 398 3.47 12.18 -24.41
C ASP A 398 4.62 12.07 -23.39
N PRO A 399 5.18 10.86 -23.14
CA PRO A 399 6.37 10.70 -22.31
C PRO A 399 7.55 11.58 -22.69
N GLY A 400 7.68 11.94 -23.97
CA GLY A 400 8.73 12.86 -24.45
C GLY A 400 8.61 14.29 -23.91
N SER A 401 7.46 14.66 -23.36
CA SER A 401 7.26 15.94 -22.68
C SER A 401 7.86 15.98 -21.27
N LEU A 402 8.27 14.83 -20.71
CA LEU A 402 9.07 14.80 -19.50
C LEU A 402 10.45 15.35 -19.85
N ALA A 403 10.70 16.60 -19.50
CA ALA A 403 12.05 17.14 -19.53
C ALA A 403 12.67 16.90 -18.16
N PRO A 404 13.46 15.82 -17.93
CA PRO A 404 14.23 15.73 -16.71
C PRO A 404 15.11 16.98 -16.62
N HIS A 405 15.05 17.71 -15.50
CA HIS A 405 15.82 18.95 -15.37
C HIS A 405 17.31 18.69 -15.18
N ALA A 406 17.67 17.49 -14.76
CA ALA A 406 19.04 17.10 -14.54
C ALA A 406 19.70 16.60 -15.84
N GLU A 407 20.76 17.28 -16.29
CA GLU A 407 21.47 16.96 -17.53
C GLU A 407 22.05 15.53 -17.59
N HIS A 408 22.23 14.88 -16.44
CA HIS A 408 22.76 13.52 -16.34
C HIS A 408 21.70 12.42 -16.54
N THR A 409 20.40 12.75 -16.50
CA THR A 409 19.31 11.78 -16.66
C THR A 409 18.95 11.64 -18.13
N THR A 410 19.19 10.45 -18.70
CA THR A 410 18.75 10.11 -20.05
C THR A 410 17.34 9.55 -20.04
N LEU A 411 16.40 10.24 -20.68
CA LEU A 411 15.03 9.73 -20.88
C LEU A 411 14.97 8.80 -22.11
N GLN A 412 14.41 7.61 -21.92
CA GLN A 412 14.10 6.65 -22.97
C GLN A 412 12.62 6.30 -22.94
N ILE A 413 12.04 6.10 -24.11
CA ILE A 413 10.63 5.79 -24.26
C ILE A 413 10.52 4.49 -25.04
N CYS A 414 9.77 3.53 -24.50
CA CYS A 414 9.45 2.28 -25.16
C CYS A 414 7.94 2.17 -25.32
N ASP A 415 7.47 1.67 -26.46
CA ASP A 415 6.04 1.50 -26.71
C ASP A 415 5.55 0.09 -26.30
N GLU A 416 6.47 -0.88 -26.15
CA GLU A 416 6.17 -2.26 -25.74
C GLU A 416 7.09 -2.74 -24.59
N VAL A 417 6.58 -3.65 -23.75
CA VAL A 417 7.34 -4.22 -22.63
C VAL A 417 8.53 -5.06 -23.10
N SER A 418 8.42 -5.70 -24.27
CA SER A 418 9.53 -6.44 -24.89
C SER A 418 10.71 -5.52 -25.23
N ASP A 419 10.42 -4.30 -25.69
CA ASP A 419 11.43 -3.34 -26.13
C ASP A 419 12.21 -2.79 -24.95
N ILE A 420 11.54 -2.61 -23.79
CA ILE A 420 12.19 -2.28 -22.52
C ILE A 420 13.22 -3.33 -22.15
N THR A 421 12.83 -4.61 -22.20
CA THR A 421 13.72 -5.71 -21.81
C THR A 421 14.97 -5.74 -22.70
N GLY A 422 14.82 -5.59 -24.03
CA GLY A 422 15.96 -5.52 -24.95
C GLY A 422 16.85 -4.30 -24.67
N THR A 423 16.24 -3.11 -24.68
CA THR A 423 16.94 -1.82 -24.50
C THR A 423 17.74 -1.78 -23.21
N VAL A 424 17.15 -2.22 -22.10
CA VAL A 424 17.83 -2.25 -20.80
C VAL A 424 18.96 -3.28 -20.81
N MET A 425 18.72 -4.50 -21.30
CA MET A 425 19.75 -5.55 -21.29
C MET A 425 20.98 -5.20 -22.15
N ASP A 426 20.79 -4.48 -23.26
CA ASP A 426 21.87 -4.07 -24.17
C ASP A 426 22.78 -2.99 -23.57
N GLN A 427 22.28 -2.22 -22.60
CA GLN A 427 23.02 -1.11 -21.99
C GLN A 427 23.53 -1.40 -20.57
N ILE A 428 23.19 -2.53 -19.93
CA ILE A 428 23.60 -2.85 -18.54
C ILE A 428 25.12 -3.02 -18.43
N LEU A 429 25.69 -2.35 -17.43
CA LEU A 429 27.08 -2.43 -17.01
C LEU A 429 27.20 -3.08 -15.61
N PRO A 430 28.37 -3.61 -15.23
CA PRO A 430 28.61 -4.10 -13.88
C PRO A 430 28.27 -3.06 -12.81
N ASN A 431 27.74 -3.52 -11.68
CA ASN A 431 27.28 -2.71 -10.54
C ASN A 431 26.08 -1.76 -10.80
N ASP A 432 25.40 -1.86 -11.96
CA ASP A 432 24.18 -1.10 -12.19
C ASP A 432 23.09 -1.47 -11.17
N THR A 433 22.31 -0.47 -10.77
CA THR A 433 21.06 -0.67 -10.01
C THR A 433 19.88 -0.42 -10.94
N ILE A 434 18.97 -1.38 -11.03
CA ILE A 434 17.77 -1.33 -11.88
C ILE A 434 16.55 -1.37 -10.97
N VAL A 435 15.53 -0.56 -11.23
CA VAL A 435 14.25 -0.64 -10.52
C VAL A 435 13.07 -0.62 -11.48
N THR A 436 12.15 -1.57 -11.33
CA THR A 436 10.84 -1.56 -11.99
C THR A 436 9.79 -0.96 -11.07
N MET A 437 9.00 0.01 -11.57
CA MET A 437 8.01 0.75 -10.77
C MET A 437 6.63 0.70 -11.45
N SER A 438 5.68 0.00 -10.81
CA SER A 438 4.31 -0.16 -11.31
C SER A 438 3.32 -0.64 -10.25
N ASN A 439 2.10 -0.10 -10.27
CA ASN A 439 0.97 -0.61 -9.48
C ASN A 439 0.22 -1.80 -10.12
N GLY A 440 0.79 -2.43 -11.15
CA GLY A 440 0.26 -3.60 -11.85
C GLY A 440 1.30 -4.70 -12.04
N SER A 441 1.03 -5.63 -12.97
CA SER A 441 1.96 -6.73 -13.30
C SER A 441 3.07 -6.34 -14.29
N PHE A 442 2.97 -5.15 -14.89
CA PHE A 442 3.92 -4.60 -15.87
C PHE A 442 4.29 -5.59 -16.98
N GLY A 443 3.31 -6.34 -17.51
CA GLY A 443 3.54 -7.35 -18.56
C GLY A 443 4.50 -8.48 -18.14
N GLY A 444 4.72 -8.69 -16.85
CA GLY A 444 5.69 -9.66 -16.33
C GLY A 444 7.15 -9.21 -16.49
N LEU A 445 7.41 -7.91 -16.71
CA LEU A 445 8.75 -7.35 -16.94
C LEU A 445 9.77 -7.78 -15.87
N ARG A 446 9.38 -7.76 -14.59
CA ARG A 446 10.21 -8.24 -13.47
C ARG A 446 10.76 -9.64 -13.73
N THR A 447 9.89 -10.58 -14.12
CA THR A 447 10.27 -11.97 -14.41
C THR A 447 11.14 -12.07 -15.66
N GLN A 448 10.85 -11.27 -16.69
CA GLN A 448 11.63 -11.24 -17.92
C GLN A 448 13.07 -10.77 -17.66
N LEU A 449 13.24 -9.66 -16.94
CA LEU A 449 14.55 -9.12 -16.55
C LEU A 449 15.31 -10.09 -15.64
N LEU A 450 14.65 -10.66 -14.63
CA LEU A 450 15.25 -11.66 -13.74
C LEU A 450 15.86 -12.83 -14.53
N ASN A 451 15.09 -13.40 -15.47
CA ASN A 451 15.56 -14.53 -16.28
C ASN A 451 16.73 -14.12 -17.19
N ARG A 452 16.68 -12.93 -17.80
CA ARG A 452 17.77 -12.43 -18.64
C ARG A 452 19.06 -12.18 -17.85
N LEU A 453 18.95 -11.62 -16.64
CA LEU A 453 20.09 -11.39 -15.74
C LEU A 453 20.72 -12.70 -15.26
N ARG A 454 19.91 -13.71 -14.92
CA ARG A 454 20.42 -15.05 -14.57
C ARG A 454 21.20 -15.69 -15.71
N ASN A 455 20.63 -15.68 -16.91
CA ASN A 455 21.30 -16.25 -18.09
C ASN A 455 22.61 -15.51 -18.42
N ARG A 456 22.67 -14.19 -18.23
CA ARG A 456 23.88 -13.40 -18.40
C ARG A 456 24.95 -13.74 -17.35
N ALA A 457 24.56 -14.05 -16.12
CA ALA A 457 25.49 -14.40 -15.05
C ALA A 457 26.09 -15.81 -15.19
N GLU A 458 25.43 -16.69 -15.95
CA GLU A 458 25.87 -18.06 -16.23
C GLU A 458 26.72 -18.18 -17.51
N ALA A 459 26.66 -17.19 -18.40
CA ALA A 459 27.44 -17.09 -19.63
C ALA A 459 28.81 -16.47 -19.38
#